data_AF-A0A6N8YX86-F1
#
_entry.id   AF-A0A6N8YX86-F1
#
_cell.length_a   1.000
_cell.length_b   1.000
_cell.length_c   1.000
_cell.angle_alpha   90.00
_cell.angle_beta   90.00
_cell.angle_gamma   90.00
#
_symmetry.space_group_name_H-M   'P 1'
#
loop_
_entity.id
_entity.type
_entity.pdbx_description
1 polymer ?
#
loop_
_entity_poly.entity_id
_entity_poly.type
_entity_poly.pdbx_seq_one_letter_code
_entity_poly.pdbx_strand_id
1 'polypeptide(L)'
;MVLAQDVYFCGYPYGLTVEAGPDINQGFPIPLVKKGVLSGMSPNRFLIDAINNPGFSGGPVVFAAPQSNNFKVAGVISGYRVEYDPVLLNGEDIGLRYGYNTGLVLAYDLRDGVEYITQNPTGANVRTSA
;
A
#
# COMPACT_ATOMS: atom_id res chain seq x y z
N MET A 1 -2.36 13.60 -7.44
CA MET A 1 -3.27 12.46 -7.60
C MET A 1 -4.68 13.01 -7.72
N VAL A 2 -5.56 12.36 -8.48
CA VAL A 2 -6.97 12.76 -8.64
C VAL A 2 -7.88 11.56 -8.34
N LEU A 3 -9.12 11.81 -7.95
CA LEU A 3 -10.11 10.75 -7.73
C LEU A 3 -10.31 9.91 -8.99
N ALA A 4 -10.61 8.63 -8.79
CA ALA A 4 -10.76 7.61 -9.84
C ALA A 4 -9.49 7.32 -10.66
N GLN A 5 -8.33 7.84 -10.25
CA GLN A 5 -7.06 7.54 -10.90
C GLN A 5 -6.55 6.16 -10.53
N ASP A 6 -5.94 5.47 -11.51
CA ASP A 6 -5.15 4.27 -11.28
C ASP A 6 -3.95 4.55 -10.37
N VAL A 7 -3.83 3.75 -9.33
CA VAL A 7 -2.69 3.75 -8.42
C VAL A 7 -2.12 2.35 -8.30
N TYR A 8 -0.86 2.28 -7.89
CA TYR A 8 -0.15 1.03 -7.68
C TYR A 8 0.52 1.06 -6.33
N PHE A 9 0.71 -0.11 -5.73
CA PHE A 9 1.48 -0.24 -4.50
C PHE A 9 2.25 -1.55 -4.51
N CYS A 10 3.39 -1.57 -3.84
CA CYS A 10 4.26 -2.74 -3.80
C CYS A 10 4.67 -3.11 -2.38
N GLY A 11 4.96 -4.40 -2.18
CA GLY A 11 5.37 -4.97 -0.89
C GLY A 11 5.63 -6.47 -0.99
N TYR A 12 5.83 -7.10 0.17
CA TYR A 12 6.16 -8.53 0.28
C TYR A 12 5.03 -9.26 1.03
N PRO A 13 3.84 -9.41 0.42
CA PRO A 13 2.69 -9.97 1.11
C PRO A 13 2.97 -11.40 1.55
N TYR A 14 2.81 -11.68 2.84
CA TYR A 14 3.15 -12.97 3.45
C TYR A 14 4.58 -13.45 3.17
N GLY A 15 5.53 -12.53 2.92
CA GLY A 15 6.91 -12.86 2.56
C GLY A 15 7.09 -13.31 1.11
N LEU A 16 6.07 -13.22 0.27
CA LEU A 16 6.17 -13.53 -1.15
C LEU A 16 7.06 -12.53 -1.88
N THR A 17 7.86 -13.05 -2.78
CA THR A 17 8.83 -12.31 -3.60
C THR A 17 8.65 -12.69 -5.06
N VAL A 18 9.07 -11.80 -5.95
CA VAL A 18 9.31 -12.15 -7.36
C VAL A 18 10.79 -12.46 -7.51
N GLU A 19 11.08 -13.70 -7.91
CA GLU A 19 12.43 -14.12 -8.27
C GLU A 19 12.87 -13.41 -9.54
N ALA A 20 14.04 -12.79 -9.49
CA ALA A 20 14.61 -12.04 -10.59
C ALA A 20 16.07 -12.43 -10.81
N GLY A 21 16.58 -12.18 -12.02
CA GLY A 21 17.98 -12.42 -12.32
C GLY A 21 18.91 -11.56 -11.43
N PRO A 22 20.18 -11.97 -11.26
CA PRO A 22 21.13 -11.33 -10.34
C PRO A 22 21.38 -9.85 -10.64
N ASP A 23 21.16 -9.42 -11.89
CA ASP A 23 21.38 -8.05 -12.33
C ASP A 23 20.20 -7.10 -12.04
N ILE A 24 19.06 -7.63 -11.59
CA ILE A 24 17.86 -6.84 -11.29
C ILE A 24 17.81 -6.52 -9.79
N ASN A 25 17.46 -5.28 -9.45
CA ASN A 25 17.30 -4.83 -8.06
C ASN A 25 18.52 -5.12 -7.18
N GLN A 26 19.73 -5.06 -7.76
CA GLN A 26 21.00 -5.40 -7.09
C GLN A 26 21.02 -6.82 -6.47
N GLY A 27 20.30 -7.77 -7.07
CA GLY A 27 20.18 -9.13 -6.57
C GLY A 27 19.23 -9.27 -5.37
N PHE A 28 18.56 -8.18 -4.93
CA PHE A 28 17.53 -8.27 -3.90
C PHE A 28 16.19 -8.73 -4.48
N PRO A 29 15.38 -9.46 -3.70
CA PRO A 29 14.06 -9.90 -4.14
C PRO A 29 13.16 -8.75 -4.55
N ILE A 30 12.38 -8.92 -5.61
CA ILE A 30 11.46 -7.88 -6.10
C ILE A 30 10.12 -7.99 -5.35
N PRO A 31 9.53 -6.87 -4.89
CA PRO A 31 8.22 -6.89 -4.26
C PRO A 31 7.12 -7.20 -5.26
N LEU A 32 6.01 -7.78 -4.80
CA LEU A 32 4.80 -7.89 -5.60
C LEU A 32 4.19 -6.51 -5.81
N VAL A 33 3.55 -6.30 -6.96
CA VAL A 33 2.84 -5.06 -7.30
C VAL A 33 1.34 -5.35 -7.41
N LYS A 34 0.52 -4.50 -6.81
CA LYS A 34 -0.93 -4.48 -7.00
C LYS A 34 -1.37 -3.15 -7.58
N LYS A 35 -2.42 -3.20 -8.40
CA LYS A 35 -3.14 -2.05 -8.93
C LYS A 35 -4.41 -1.83 -8.11
N GLY A 36 -4.80 -0.57 -7.93
CA GLY A 36 -6.08 -0.16 -7.38
C GLY A 36 -6.54 1.16 -8.00
N VAL A 37 -7.65 1.68 -7.49
CA VAL A 37 -8.21 2.97 -7.89
C VAL A 37 -8.29 3.89 -6.67
N LEU A 38 -7.91 5.16 -6.80
CA LEU A 38 -8.13 6.15 -5.74
C LEU A 38 -9.64 6.42 -5.58
N SER A 39 -10.24 5.84 -4.55
CA SER A 39 -11.68 5.92 -4.27
C SER A 39 -12.05 7.06 -3.34
N GLY A 40 -11.12 7.51 -2.50
CA GLY A 40 -11.34 8.63 -1.60
C GLY A 40 -10.04 9.31 -1.20
N MET A 41 -10.12 10.62 -0.99
CA MET A 41 -8.97 11.43 -0.57
C MET A 41 -9.40 12.42 0.50
N SER A 42 -8.63 12.47 1.56
CA SER A 42 -8.68 13.48 2.62
C SER A 42 -7.29 14.10 2.77
N PRO A 43 -7.12 15.20 3.52
CA PRO A 43 -5.84 15.93 3.56
C PRO A 43 -4.59 15.07 3.84
N ASN A 44 -4.73 14.03 4.66
CA ASN A 44 -3.62 13.17 5.10
C ASN A 44 -3.80 11.67 4.77
N ARG A 45 -4.90 11.28 4.13
CA ARG A 45 -5.22 9.87 3.91
C ARG A 45 -5.86 9.62 2.55
N PHE A 46 -5.54 8.46 2.01
CA PHE A 46 -6.11 7.90 0.79
C PHE A 46 -6.88 6.63 1.11
N LEU A 47 -8.04 6.49 0.46
CA LEU A 47 -8.78 5.24 0.36
C LEU A 47 -8.64 4.73 -1.05
N ILE A 48 -8.13 3.51 -1.19
CA ILE A 48 -7.88 2.87 -2.49
C ILE A 48 -8.74 1.61 -2.56
N ASP A 49 -9.50 1.48 -3.65
CA ASP A 49 -10.21 0.23 -3.97
C ASP A 49 -9.22 -0.79 -4.52
N ALA A 50 -8.82 -1.72 -3.65
CA ALA A 50 -7.96 -2.85 -3.94
C ALA A 50 -7.97 -3.86 -2.77
N ILE A 51 -7.64 -5.12 -3.06
CA ILE A 51 -7.34 -6.08 -1.99
C ILE A 51 -5.91 -5.88 -1.50
N ASN A 52 -5.76 -5.68 -0.19
CA ASN A 52 -4.49 -5.57 0.50
C ASN A 52 -4.26 -6.79 1.41
N ASN A 53 -3.02 -7.27 1.48
CA ASN A 53 -2.62 -8.40 2.29
C ASN A 53 -1.52 -7.97 3.28
N PRO A 54 -1.45 -8.57 4.49
CA PRO A 54 -0.31 -8.40 5.39
C PRO A 54 1.02 -8.54 4.64
N GLY A 55 1.92 -7.56 4.84
CA GLY A 55 3.21 -7.45 4.14
C GLY A 55 3.29 -6.33 3.09
N PHE A 56 2.16 -5.67 2.76
CA PHE A 56 2.19 -4.40 2.01
C PHE A 56 2.30 -3.17 2.91
N SER A 57 2.04 -3.26 4.21
CA SER A 57 2.18 -2.13 5.15
C SER A 57 3.61 -1.58 5.14
N GLY A 58 3.74 -0.25 5.03
CA GLY A 58 5.01 0.44 4.83
C GLY A 58 5.43 0.56 3.35
N GLY A 59 4.77 -0.16 2.45
CA GLY A 59 5.02 -0.08 1.01
C GLY A 59 4.55 1.24 0.39
N PRO A 60 5.21 1.73 -0.67
CA PRO A 60 4.83 2.98 -1.32
C PRO A 60 3.56 2.81 -2.15
N VAL A 61 2.72 3.84 -2.14
CA VAL A 61 1.67 4.06 -3.15
C VAL A 61 2.25 4.96 -4.23
N VAL A 62 2.21 4.50 -5.48
CA VAL A 62 2.72 5.22 -6.64
C VAL A 62 1.63 5.44 -7.69
N PHE A 63 1.75 6.53 -8.42
CA PHE A 63 0.84 6.89 -9.51
C PHE A 63 1.62 7.59 -10.61
N ALA A 64 1.13 7.54 -11.84
CA ALA A 64 1.63 8.34 -12.95
C ALA A 64 0.51 9.22 -13.49
N ALA A 65 0.85 10.41 -13.97
CA ALA A 65 -0.13 11.25 -14.67
C ALA A 65 -0.65 10.52 -15.92
N PRO A 66 -1.87 10.82 -16.41
CA PRO A 66 -2.38 10.25 -17.64
C PRO A 66 -1.35 10.37 -18.77
N GLN A 67 -1.12 9.27 -19.50
CA GLN A 67 -0.15 9.17 -20.59
C GLN A 67 1.32 9.42 -20.19
N SER A 68 1.64 9.36 -18.89
CA SER A 68 3.01 9.44 -18.39
C SER A 68 3.47 8.09 -17.86
N ASN A 69 4.73 7.76 -18.09
CA ASN A 69 5.43 6.66 -17.43
C ASN A 69 6.25 7.14 -16.23
N ASN A 70 6.13 8.42 -15.86
CA ASN A 70 6.86 8.98 -14.73
C ASN A 70 6.05 8.77 -13.44
N PHE A 71 6.34 7.67 -12.76
CA PHE A 71 5.73 7.33 -11.49
C PHE A 71 6.22 8.25 -10.37
N LYS A 72 5.29 8.67 -9.52
CA LYS A 72 5.53 9.47 -8.32
C LYS A 72 4.98 8.74 -7.11
N VAL A 73 5.66 8.87 -5.97
CA VAL A 73 5.16 8.36 -4.70
C VAL A 73 4.12 9.33 -4.14
N ALA A 74 2.91 8.85 -3.87
CA ALA A 74 1.84 9.62 -3.23
C ALA A 74 1.81 9.43 -1.71
N GLY A 75 2.12 8.23 -1.25
CA GLY A 75 1.87 7.85 0.13
C GLY A 75 2.45 6.50 0.51
N VAL A 76 2.10 6.07 1.72
CA VAL A 76 2.56 4.82 2.32
C VAL A 76 1.35 4.01 2.77
N ILE A 77 1.31 2.73 2.38
CA ILE A 77 0.27 1.79 2.81
C ILE A 77 0.33 1.62 4.33
N SER A 78 -0.80 1.76 5.00
CA SER A 78 -0.93 1.45 6.43
C SER A 78 -1.63 0.11 6.65
N GLY A 79 -2.68 -0.18 5.89
CA GLY A 79 -3.47 -1.39 6.05
C GLY A 79 -4.72 -1.39 5.18
N TYR A 80 -5.78 -2.00 5.68
CA TYR A 80 -7.08 -2.07 5.01
C TYR A 80 -8.20 -2.06 6.04
N ARG A 81 -9.41 -1.67 5.62
CA ARG A 81 -10.59 -1.73 6.46
C ARG A 81 -11.08 -3.17 6.56
N VAL A 82 -11.27 -3.62 7.79
CA VAL A 82 -11.85 -4.91 8.14
C VAL A 82 -13.29 -4.68 8.60
N GLU A 83 -14.20 -5.48 8.08
CA GLU A 83 -15.58 -5.58 8.58
C GLU A 83 -15.83 -6.99 9.09
N TYR A 84 -16.87 -7.14 9.93
CA TYR A 84 -17.17 -8.39 10.61
C TYR A 84 -18.60 -8.84 10.33
N ASP A 85 -18.74 -9.96 9.61
CA ASP A 85 -20.04 -10.56 9.30
C ASP A 85 -20.33 -11.77 10.21
N PRO A 86 -21.61 -12.08 10.45
CA PRO A 86 -21.99 -13.26 11.21
C PRO A 86 -21.67 -14.54 10.43
N VAL A 87 -21.32 -15.59 11.15
CA VAL A 87 -21.21 -16.95 10.62
C VAL A 87 -22.60 -17.57 10.67
N LEU A 88 -23.05 -18.12 9.54
CA LEU A 88 -24.36 -18.76 9.43
C LEU A 88 -24.21 -20.29 9.36
N LEU A 89 -24.95 -21.02 10.19
CA LEU A 89 -25.13 -22.46 10.08
C LEU A 89 -26.56 -22.73 9.61
N ASN A 90 -26.73 -23.32 8.43
CA ASN A 90 -28.05 -23.53 7.81
C ASN A 90 -28.91 -22.26 7.71
N GLY A 91 -28.26 -21.09 7.56
CA GLY A 91 -28.94 -19.79 7.48
C GLY A 91 -29.20 -19.12 8.83
N GLU A 92 -28.92 -19.78 9.96
CA GLU A 92 -29.06 -19.20 11.30
C GLU A 92 -27.72 -18.65 11.80
N ASP A 93 -27.76 -17.44 12.38
CA ASP A 93 -26.61 -16.84 13.05
C ASP A 93 -26.27 -17.63 14.32
N ILE A 94 -25.04 -18.15 14.39
CA ILE A 94 -24.55 -18.95 15.53
C ILE A 94 -23.76 -18.12 16.56
N GLY A 95 -23.78 -16.79 16.47
CA GLY A 95 -23.12 -15.88 17.40
C GLY A 95 -21.60 -15.74 17.20
N LEU A 96 -21.04 -16.34 16.15
CA LEU A 96 -19.64 -16.14 15.74
C LEU A 96 -19.56 -15.09 14.63
N ARG A 97 -18.46 -14.33 14.60
CA ARG A 97 -18.19 -13.34 13.54
C ARG A 97 -16.83 -13.57 12.92
N TYR A 98 -16.70 -13.31 11.63
CA TYR A 98 -15.43 -13.39 10.92
C TYR A 98 -15.08 -12.04 10.31
N GLY A 99 -13.82 -11.64 10.46
CA GLY A 99 -13.30 -10.42 9.86
C GLY A 99 -12.88 -10.68 8.40
N TYR A 100 -13.26 -9.79 7.49
CA TYR A 100 -12.84 -9.87 6.09
C TYR A 100 -12.31 -8.53 5.59
N ASN A 101 -11.42 -8.60 4.59
CA ASN A 101 -10.94 -7.40 3.90
C ASN A 101 -12.05 -6.86 3.00
N THR A 102 -12.43 -5.60 3.24
CA THR A 102 -13.48 -4.92 2.47
C THR A 102 -13.09 -4.47 1.07
N GLY A 103 -11.81 -4.62 0.69
CA GLY A 103 -11.27 -4.02 -0.54
C GLY A 103 -10.94 -2.54 -0.40
N LEU A 104 -11.08 -1.96 0.80
CA LEU A 104 -10.72 -0.57 1.07
C LEU A 104 -9.36 -0.51 1.74
N VAL A 105 -8.33 -0.22 0.95
CA VAL A 105 -6.95 -0.01 1.41
C VAL A 105 -6.80 1.40 1.97
N LEU A 106 -6.12 1.49 3.12
CA LEU A 106 -5.78 2.75 3.76
C LEU A 106 -4.29 3.08 3.52
N ALA A 107 -4.03 4.28 3.02
CA ALA A 107 -2.69 4.84 2.91
C ALA A 107 -2.64 6.26 3.50
N TYR A 108 -1.46 6.67 3.95
CA TYR A 108 -1.20 8.03 4.43
C TYR A 108 -0.39 8.82 3.42
N ASP A 109 -0.62 10.13 3.38
CA ASP A 109 0.13 11.03 2.52
C ASP A 109 1.63 11.00 2.86
N LEU A 110 2.48 10.95 1.83
CA LEU A 110 3.93 10.90 2.02
C LEU A 110 4.47 12.15 2.71
N ARG A 111 3.82 13.31 2.53
CA ARG A 111 4.25 14.59 3.09
C ARG A 111 4.35 14.53 4.61
N ASP A 112 3.38 13.89 5.26
CA ASP A 112 3.40 13.69 6.71
C ASP A 112 4.67 12.92 7.12
N GLY A 113 4.97 11.82 6.42
CA GLY A 113 6.16 11.01 6.68
C GLY A 113 7.47 11.78 6.46
N VAL A 114 7.55 12.56 5.37
CA VAL A 114 8.71 13.40 5.07
C VAL A 114 8.91 14.48 6.14
N GLU A 115 7.83 15.12 6.58
CA GLU A 115 7.86 16.10 7.66
C GLU A 115 8.41 15.48 8.96
N TYR A 116 7.89 14.33 9.38
CA TYR A 116 8.39 13.63 10.56
C TYR A 116 9.88 13.27 10.47
N ILE A 117 10.32 12.76 9.31
CA ILE A 117 11.73 12.42 9.06
C ILE A 117 12.61 13.68 9.11
N THR A 118 12.14 14.78 8.52
CA THR A 118 12.90 16.04 8.48
C THR A 118 13.04 16.65 9.87
N GLN A 119 12.00 16.56 10.70
CA GLN A 119 12.02 17.03 12.08
C GLN A 119 12.87 16.12 12.99
N ASN A 120 13.04 14.84 12.63
CA ASN A 120 13.74 13.83 13.44
C ASN A 120 14.73 13.04 12.56
N PRO A 121 15.85 13.63 12.12
CA PRO A 121 16.78 13.00 11.19
C PRO A 121 17.65 11.95 11.90
N THR A 122 17.04 10.84 12.33
CA THR A 122 17.70 9.71 13.00
C THR A 122 18.10 8.59 12.04
N GLY A 123 17.92 8.80 10.73
CA GLY A 123 18.24 7.83 9.69
C GLY A 123 19.74 7.64 9.49
N ALA A 124 20.12 6.57 8.78
CA ALA A 124 21.51 6.34 8.41
C ALA A 124 22.02 7.48 7.51
N ASN A 125 23.27 7.91 7.72
CA ASN A 125 23.91 8.89 6.86
C ASN A 125 24.15 8.29 5.48
N VAL A 126 23.30 8.64 4.51
CA VAL A 126 23.48 8.23 3.12
C VAL A 126 24.54 9.14 2.50
N ARG A 127 25.71 8.59 2.20
CA ARG A 127 26.69 9.28 1.35
C ARG A 127 26.17 9.22 -0.08
N THR A 128 25.75 10.35 -0.62
CA THR A 128 25.49 10.46 -2.06
C THR A 128 26.84 10.37 -2.78
N SER A 129 27.10 9.26 -3.47
CA SER A 129 28.17 9.20 -4.46
C SER A 129 27.84 10.21 -5.55
N ALA A 130 28.71 11.21 -5.70
CA ALA A 130 28.70 12.16 -6.81
C ALA A 130 29.03 11.45 -8.14
#